data_AF-A0A357JHY7-F1
#
_entry.id   AF-A0A357JHY7-F1
#
_cell.length_a   1.000
_cell.length_b   1.000
_cell.length_c   1.000
_cell.angle_alpha   90.00
_cell.angle_beta   90.00
_cell.angle_gamma   90.00
#
_symmetry.space_group_name_H-M   'P 1'
#
loop_
_entity.id
_entity.type
_entity.pdbx_description
1 polymer ?
#
loop_
_entity_poly.entity_id
_entity_poly.type
_entity_poly.pdbx_seq_one_letter_code
_entity_poly.pdbx_strand_id
1 'polypeptide(L)'
;FIDYFASSLSKFDELILLDIYPAREKPIEGVTSEWLLGKIDLDKKQISSKENVIKNIKSSDAKIIVMIGAGDIGVLINEVKKELER
;
A
#
# COMPACT_ATOMS: atom_id res chain seq x y z
N PHE A 1 5.80 -1.74 18.58
CA PHE A 1 5.79 -0.75 17.48
C PHE A 1 5.01 -1.26 16.28
N ILE A 2 5.39 -2.40 15.68
CA ILE A 2 4.72 -2.90 14.48
C ILE A 2 3.22 -3.17 14.68
N ASP A 3 2.79 -3.69 15.83
CA ASP A 3 1.37 -3.98 16.04
C ASP A 3 0.53 -2.69 16.12
N TYR A 4 1.10 -1.59 16.64
CA TYR A 4 0.46 -0.26 16.58
C TYR A 4 0.41 0.29 15.14
N PHE A 5 1.44 0.02 14.34
CA PHE A 5 1.47 0.40 12.93
C PHE A 5 0.40 -0.37 12.14
N ALA A 6 0.32 -1.70 12.33
CA ALA A 6 -0.71 -2.54 11.72
C ALA A 6 -2.12 -2.12 12.16
N SER A 7 -2.32 -1.84 13.46
CA SER A 7 -3.57 -1.29 13.99
C SER A 7 -3.94 0.06 13.37
N SER A 8 -2.96 0.91 13.04
CA SER A 8 -3.22 2.18 12.36
C SER A 8 -3.67 1.99 10.91
N LEU A 9 -3.09 1.02 10.21
CA LEU A 9 -3.49 0.63 8.84
C LEU A 9 -4.85 -0.09 8.81
N SER A 10 -5.26 -0.71 9.92
CA SER A 10 -6.56 -1.39 10.05
C SER A 10 -7.74 -0.40 10.14
N LYS A 11 -7.49 0.91 10.21
CA LYS A 11 -8.53 1.94 10.32
C LYS A 11 -9.14 2.36 8.97
N PHE A 12 -8.60 1.87 7.86
CA PHE A 12 -9.12 2.15 6.52
C PHE A 12 -10.18 1.12 6.13
N ASP A 13 -11.09 1.48 5.22
CA ASP A 13 -12.09 0.54 4.68
C ASP A 13 -11.50 -0.45 3.67
N GLU A 14 -10.43 -0.05 3.00
CA GLU A 14 -9.68 -0.87 2.03
C GLU A 14 -8.18 -0.51 2.09
N LEU A 15 -7.32 -1.51 1.96
CA LEU A 15 -5.87 -1.32 1.98
C LEU A 15 -5.20 -2.05 0.80
N ILE A 16 -4.41 -1.31 0.04
CA ILE A 16 -3.48 -1.86 -0.96
C ILE A 16 -2.07 -1.58 -0.48
N LEU A 17 -1.34 -2.65 -0.13
CA LEU A 17 0.03 -2.56 0.34
C LEU A 17 0.98 -2.87 -0.82
N LEU A 18 2.01 -2.06 -1.02
CA LEU A 18 3.09 -2.38 -1.96
C LEU A 18 4.18 -3.21 -1.27
N ASP A 19 5.08 -3.80 -2.05
CA ASP A 19 6.30 -4.42 -1.52
C ASP A 19 7.10 -3.44 -0.65
N ILE A 20 7.71 -3.95 0.44
CA ILE A 20 8.55 -3.13 1.32
C ILE A 20 9.73 -2.60 0.50
N TYR A 21 9.78 -1.28 0.33
CA TYR A 21 10.88 -0.59 -0.33
C TYR A 21 12.05 -0.40 0.64
N PRO A 22 13.20 -1.08 0.42
CA PRO A 22 14.36 -0.93 1.29
C PRO A 22 15.08 0.38 0.95
N ALA A 23 15.18 1.30 1.91
CA ALA A 23 15.76 2.62 1.72
C ALA A 23 17.30 2.60 1.65
N ARG A 24 17.87 1.84 0.69
CA ARG A 24 19.30 1.47 0.56
C ARG A 24 19.80 0.51 1.63
N GLU A 25 18.90 -0.06 2.43
CA GLU A 25 19.19 -1.12 3.37
C GLU A 25 19.08 -2.49 2.71
N LYS A 26 19.61 -3.54 3.36
CA LYS A 26 19.30 -4.91 2.95
C LYS A 26 17.90 -5.28 3.45
N PRO A 27 17.13 -6.08 2.69
CA PRO A 27 15.91 -6.67 3.21
C PRO A 27 16.16 -7.36 4.56
N ILE A 28 15.24 -7.16 5.50
CA ILE A 28 15.31 -7.78 6.82
C ILE A 28 14.57 -9.12 6.74
N GLU A 29 15.22 -10.19 7.17
CA GLU A 29 14.61 -11.53 7.16
C GLU A 29 13.32 -11.55 7.99
N GLY A 30 12.26 -12.11 7.41
CA GLY A 30 10.94 -12.18 8.03
C GLY A 30 10.13 -10.88 8.02
N VAL A 31 10.68 -9.77 7.51
CA VAL A 31 9.97 -8.49 7.36
C VAL A 31 9.59 -8.30 5.90
N THR A 32 8.37 -8.73 5.57
CA THR A 32 7.80 -8.60 4.21
C THR A 32 6.42 -7.94 4.25
N SER A 33 5.92 -7.59 3.07
CA SER A 33 4.57 -7.05 2.91
C SER A 33 3.50 -8.06 3.35
N GLU A 34 3.70 -9.34 3.07
CA GLU A 34 2.83 -10.45 3.52
C GLU A 34 2.81 -10.57 5.02
N TRP A 35 3.99 -10.47 5.65
CA TRP A 35 4.11 -10.49 7.11
C TRP A 35 3.35 -9.33 7.76
N LEU A 36 3.49 -8.11 7.21
CA LEU A 36 2.76 -6.95 7.71
C LEU A 36 1.25 -7.09 7.44
N LEU A 37 0.85 -7.51 6.24
CA LEU A 37 -0.56 -7.71 5.86
C LEU A 37 -1.25 -8.71 6.80
N GLY A 38 -0.53 -9.77 7.21
CA GLY A 38 -1.03 -10.77 8.16
C GLY A 38 -1.33 -10.22 9.56
N LYS A 39 -0.75 -9.07 9.93
CA LYS A 39 -0.97 -8.41 11.23
C LYS A 39 -2.08 -7.36 11.22
N ILE A 40 -2.55 -6.96 10.04
CA ILE A 40 -3.57 -5.92 9.86
C ILE A 40 -4.94 -6.58 9.96
N ASP A 41 -5.83 -6.06 10.80
CA ASP A 41 -7.18 -6.59 10.97
C ASP A 41 -8.14 -5.82 10.05
N LEU A 42 -8.24 -6.27 8.80
CA LEU A 42 -9.06 -5.63 7.76
C LEU A 42 -9.45 -6.66 6.70
N ASP A 43 -10.73 -6.70 6.33
CA ASP A 43 -11.25 -7.66 5.35
C ASP A 43 -10.77 -7.35 3.93
N LYS A 44 -10.87 -6.08 3.52
CA LYS A 44 -10.46 -5.62 2.19
C LYS A 44 -9.01 -5.17 2.21
N LYS A 45 -8.10 -6.13 2.16
CA LYS A 45 -6.66 -5.85 2.09
C LYS A 45 -5.97 -6.74 1.07
N GLN A 46 -5.01 -6.18 0.35
CA GLN A 46 -4.24 -6.92 -0.65
C GLN A 46 -2.81 -6.38 -0.78
N ILE A 47 -1.91 -7.21 -1.28
CA ILE A 47 -0.60 -6.78 -1.75
C ILE A 47 -0.67 -6.55 -3.26
N SER A 48 0.02 -5.51 -3.72
CA SER A 48 0.11 -5.16 -5.13
C SER A 48 1.54 -4.84 -5.52
N SER A 49 1.85 -5.09 -6.78
CA SER A 49 3.03 -4.51 -7.42
C SER A 49 2.73 -3.09 -7.90
N LYS A 50 3.78 -2.33 -8.26
CA LYS A 50 3.63 -0.98 -8.81
C LYS A 50 2.92 -0.97 -10.15
N GLU A 51 3.12 -2.00 -10.96
CA GLU A 51 2.53 -2.13 -12.29
C GLU A 51 1.03 -2.40 -12.22
N ASN A 52 0.57 -3.05 -11.15
CA ASN A 52 -0.83 -3.42 -10.95
C ASN A 52 -1.62 -2.44 -10.08
N VAL A 53 -0.95 -1.56 -9.34
CA VAL A 53 -1.61 -0.69 -8.35
C VAL A 53 -2.69 0.21 -8.97
N ILE A 54 -2.47 0.75 -10.18
CA ILE A 54 -3.44 1.58 -10.89
C ILE A 54 -4.70 0.77 -11.22
N LYS A 55 -4.53 -0.48 -11.67
CA LYS A 55 -5.64 -1.38 -11.95
C LYS A 55 -6.43 -1.69 -10.68
N ASN A 56 -5.73 -1.97 -9.57
CA ASN A 56 -6.35 -2.30 -8.30
C ASN A 56 -7.13 -1.10 -7.73
N ILE A 57 -6.55 0.10 -7.82
CA ILE A 57 -7.24 1.35 -7.46
C ILE A 57 -8.50 1.55 -8.32
N LYS A 58 -8.41 1.37 -9.65
CA LYS A 58 -9.56 1.51 -10.56
C LYS A 58 -10.65 0.45 -10.33
N SER A 59 -10.32 -0.68 -9.71
CA SER A 59 -11.29 -1.72 -9.34
C SER A 59 -11.97 -1.48 -7.98
N SER A 60 -11.51 -0.49 -7.22
CA SER A 60 -12.13 -0.09 -5.95
C SER A 60 -13.23 0.95 -6.19
N ASP A 61 -14.29 0.87 -5.40
CA ASP A 61 -15.37 1.86 -5.35
C ASP A 61 -15.03 3.06 -4.43
N ALA A 62 -13.78 3.15 -3.93
CA ALA A 62 -13.35 4.18 -3.02
C ALA A 62 -13.44 5.59 -3.64
N LYS A 63 -14.13 6.50 -2.94
CA LYS A 63 -14.26 7.91 -3.37
C LYS A 63 -13.05 8.77 -3.00
N ILE A 64 -12.38 8.42 -1.90
CA ILE A 64 -11.21 9.12 -1.38
C ILE A 64 -10.08 8.11 -1.32
N ILE A 65 -9.02 8.37 -2.08
CA ILE A 65 -7.84 7.53 -2.12
C ILE A 65 -6.70 8.30 -1.47
N VAL A 66 -6.04 7.67 -0.48
CA VAL A 66 -4.87 8.22 0.19
C VAL A 66 -3.67 7.36 -0.15
N MET A 67 -2.64 7.97 -0.72
CA MET A 67 -1.35 7.31 -0.97
C MET A 67 -0.36 7.78 0.10
N ILE A 68 0.12 6.84 0.92
CA ILE A 68 0.97 7.13 2.08
C ILE A 68 2.30 6.40 1.92
N GLY A 69 3.40 7.14 2.03
CA GLY A 69 4.74 6.59 2.09
C GLY A 69 5.80 7.60 1.66
N ALA A 70 7.01 7.11 1.43
CA ALA A 70 8.15 7.90 0.97
C ALA A 70 8.82 7.22 -0.21
N GLY A 71 9.70 7.94 -0.90
CA GLY A 71 10.45 7.40 -2.03
C GLY A 71 9.61 7.30 -3.31
N ASP A 72 9.59 6.11 -3.90
CA ASP A 72 8.99 5.84 -5.22
C ASP A 72 7.47 6.04 -5.27
N ILE A 73 6.78 5.91 -4.15
CA ILE A 73 5.34 6.17 -4.08
C ILE A 73 5.01 7.62 -4.45
N GLY A 74 5.92 8.56 -4.18
CA GLY A 74 5.77 9.96 -4.60
C GLY A 74 5.77 10.14 -6.12
N VAL A 75 6.51 9.30 -6.85
CA VAL A 75 6.49 9.27 -8.31
C VAL A 75 5.20 8.61 -8.80
N LEU A 76 4.83 7.49 -8.19
CA LEU A 76 3.63 6.73 -8.52
C LEU A 76 2.33 7.55 -8.36
N ILE A 77 2.27 8.46 -7.38
CA ILE A 77 1.14 9.38 -7.20
C ILE A 77 0.83 10.16 -8.48
N ASN A 78 1.86 10.62 -9.21
CA ASN A 78 1.66 11.39 -10.44
C ASN A 78 1.04 10.53 -11.55
N GLU A 79 1.44 9.26 -11.64
CA GLU A 79 0.89 8.31 -12.61
C GLU A 79 -0.55 7.94 -12.26
N VAL A 80 -0.83 7.64 -11.00
CA VAL A 80 -2.19 7.36 -10.49
C VAL A 80 -3.11 8.54 -10.76
N LYS A 81 -2.68 9.76 -10.40
CA LYS A 81 -3.47 10.98 -10.62
C LYS A 81 -3.82 11.15 -12.10
N LYS A 82 -2.83 11.04 -12.99
CA LYS A 82 -3.04 11.15 -14.44
C LYS A 82 -4.04 10.11 -14.98
N GLU A 83 -4.02 8.91 -14.44
CA GLU A 83 -4.89 7.81 -14.87
C GLU A 83 -6.31 7.87 -14.29
N LEU A 84 -6.53 8.59 -13.19
CA LEU A 84 -7.85 8.81 -12.57
C LEU A 84 -8.53 10.11 -13.03
N GLU A 85 -7.77 11.09 -13.51
CA GLU A 85 -8.31 12.34 -14.11
C GLU A 85 -8.71 12.18 -15.58
N ARG A 86 -8.50 11.00 -16.17
CA ARG A 86 -8.94 10.63 -17.52
C ARG A 86 -10.31 9.98 -17.49
#